data_AF-I4AMW9-F1
#
_entry.id   AF-I4AMW9-F1
#
_cell.length_a   1.000
_cell.length_b   1.000
_cell.length_c   1.000
_cell.angle_alpha   90.00
_cell.angle_beta   90.00
_cell.angle_gamma   90.00
#
_symmetry.space_group_name_H-M   'P 1'
#
loop_
_entity.id
_entity.type
_entity.pdbx_description
1 polymer ?
#
loop_
_entity_poly.entity_id
_entity_poly.type
_entity_poly.pdbx_seq_one_letter_code
_entity_poly.pdbx_strand_id
1 'polypeptide(L)'
;MQLQFKPTEKNNFPLQAVLIKGNSIQKWIFEIDAMQIIVEKIYPILDYSKKEENRGFFGCLVVFEGEQHEFYNFDKIDKSKLNKEKFRANQLFQCANLVLFLPDNTTFFPIMNGIEMESLFGRNPHLFYPNFNSESNLIELSDYINLKDLLKTGMPKTDFQNSFKPKKPAKSVYIPKEIRAFQVKPIKAEDYLKHLEETIFQKNKDAEQKEKDFFSNKPLSFWEKEKLNLLKKAYGERKNIKKDENGNPILEDSNILHALGKLKGFFSKESDQEFINNLYKEYEDLEKRNQSKIDKLMELFETNPQEALKYAIPTDSEGTSRGTKEGEFNLDKRWNNSDFNNFFGISNNRGSGSAPLADNTFHLLQQKYRQTAKELTEKGDFKKAAFIHLKLLKEHYTAASLLEQGKFYQDAAMIYLQGNNKENAAECYEKGNMIKESIELYKELNRDEKVGDLYSLINKKKEAHFYYQKVVESHKENKKYVSAALLYRNKMNKPMSGQEVLMEGWENQIDAFNCLNNYFVNLRNDTDDDEIIKDKLDSIYRNSRFQVIYKPFLDVLKHEYKKEQSENLTHYIREIAYKIISKTINEDKNMAENLKFFNPNDKMIEKEASCYRAKR
;
A
#
# COMPACT_ATOMS: atom_id res chain seq x y z
N MET A 1 5.56 -33.12 -75.79
CA MET A 1 4.49 -32.10 -75.75
C MET A 1 5.14 -30.74 -75.53
N GLN A 2 4.74 -29.69 -76.25
CA GLN A 2 5.31 -28.35 -76.08
C GLN A 2 4.37 -27.50 -75.21
N LEU A 3 4.82 -27.15 -74.01
CA LEU A 3 4.09 -26.26 -73.10
C LEU A 3 4.45 -24.80 -73.41
N GLN A 4 3.44 -23.99 -73.72
CA GLN A 4 3.60 -22.56 -73.96
C GLN A 4 3.02 -21.76 -72.81
N PHE A 5 3.85 -20.93 -72.18
CA PHE A 5 3.43 -20.03 -71.10
C PHE A 5 3.13 -18.64 -71.67
N LYS A 6 1.99 -18.05 -71.29
CA LYS A 6 1.55 -16.74 -71.77
C LYS A 6 1.05 -15.86 -70.61
N PRO A 7 1.30 -14.54 -70.64
CA PRO A 7 0.73 -13.64 -69.64
C PRO A 7 -0.80 -13.56 -69.79
N THR A 8 -1.50 -13.39 -68.68
CA THR A 8 -2.96 -13.24 -68.59
C THR A 8 -3.33 -12.10 -67.64
N GLU A 9 -4.48 -11.46 -67.85
CA GLU A 9 -4.92 -10.36 -66.96
C GLU A 9 -5.38 -10.83 -65.58
N LYS A 10 -5.73 -12.12 -65.45
CA LYS A 10 -6.17 -12.75 -64.20
C LYS A 10 -5.42 -14.05 -63.96
N ASN A 11 -5.31 -14.42 -62.68
CA ASN A 11 -4.83 -15.72 -62.27
C ASN A 11 -5.88 -16.79 -62.57
N ASN A 12 -5.48 -17.87 -63.22
CA ASN A 12 -6.34 -19.03 -63.46
C ASN A 12 -6.33 -20.01 -62.28
N PHE A 13 -5.30 -19.92 -61.42
CA PHE A 13 -5.08 -20.79 -60.28
C PHE A 13 -4.91 -19.98 -58.99
N PRO A 14 -5.13 -20.58 -57.79
CA PRO A 14 -4.97 -19.87 -56.52
C PRO A 14 -3.50 -19.51 -56.25
N LEU A 15 -3.28 -18.30 -55.71
CA LEU A 15 -1.99 -17.86 -55.18
C LEU A 15 -1.67 -18.66 -53.91
N GLN A 16 -0.55 -19.39 -53.92
CA GLN A 16 -0.17 -20.32 -52.85
C GLN A 16 1.32 -20.26 -52.49
N ALA A 17 2.11 -19.48 -53.22
CA ALA A 17 3.53 -19.36 -52.94
C ALA A 17 4.06 -17.95 -53.19
N VAL A 18 5.18 -17.63 -52.54
CA VAL A 18 5.94 -16.40 -52.73
C VAL A 18 7.41 -16.72 -52.94
N LEU A 19 8.02 -16.10 -53.94
CA LEU A 19 9.42 -16.24 -54.25
C LEU A 19 10.22 -15.12 -53.57
N ILE A 20 11.13 -15.51 -52.66
CA ILE A 20 12.04 -14.60 -51.97
C ILE A 20 13.42 -14.72 -52.62
N LYS A 21 13.89 -13.64 -53.24
CA LYS A 21 15.20 -13.60 -53.91
C LYS A 21 16.34 -13.31 -52.92
N GLY A 22 17.41 -14.08 -53.01
CA GLY A 22 18.64 -13.88 -52.25
C GLY A 22 19.31 -15.20 -51.87
N ASN A 23 20.62 -15.14 -51.65
CA ASN A 23 21.46 -16.31 -51.38
C ASN A 23 21.63 -16.64 -49.88
N SER A 24 20.89 -15.99 -48.98
CA SER A 24 21.05 -16.13 -47.51
C SER A 24 19.76 -16.55 -46.83
N ILE A 25 19.85 -17.61 -46.02
CA ILE A 25 18.74 -18.14 -45.21
C ILE A 25 18.22 -17.10 -44.21
N GLN A 26 19.11 -16.28 -43.61
CA GLN A 26 18.70 -15.23 -42.67
C GLN A 26 17.78 -14.22 -43.34
N LYS A 27 18.08 -13.86 -44.60
CA LYS A 27 17.22 -12.97 -45.40
C LYS A 27 15.86 -13.61 -45.64
N TRP A 28 15.82 -14.91 -45.95
CA TRP A 28 14.57 -15.62 -46.16
C TRP A 28 13.70 -15.62 -44.90
N ILE A 29 14.27 -15.95 -43.74
CA ILE A 29 13.55 -15.96 -42.46
C ILE A 29 13.04 -14.56 -42.11
N PHE A 30 13.87 -13.52 -42.29
CA PHE A 30 13.46 -12.14 -42.04
C PHE A 30 12.29 -11.73 -42.93
N GLU A 31 12.34 -12.02 -44.22
CA GLU A 31 11.25 -11.70 -45.15
C GLU A 31 9.97 -12.49 -44.81
N ILE A 32 10.08 -13.77 -44.45
CA ILE A 32 8.95 -14.59 -44.00
C ILE A 32 8.28 -13.99 -42.76
N ASP A 33 9.06 -13.68 -41.72
CA ASP A 33 8.55 -13.07 -40.48
C ASP A 33 7.89 -11.72 -40.76
N ALA A 34 8.52 -10.92 -41.63
CA ALA A 34 8.05 -9.60 -41.98
C ALA A 34 6.77 -9.60 -42.82
N MET A 35 6.49 -10.69 -43.55
CA MET A 35 5.21 -10.94 -44.24
C MET A 35 4.15 -11.57 -43.33
N GLN A 36 4.53 -12.07 -42.15
CA GLN A 36 3.65 -12.76 -41.19
C GLN A 36 2.80 -13.86 -41.85
N ILE A 37 3.44 -14.71 -42.65
CA ILE A 37 2.78 -15.83 -43.36
C ILE A 37 2.95 -17.15 -42.61
N ILE A 38 1.93 -18.00 -42.64
CA ILE A 38 1.99 -19.37 -42.11
C ILE A 38 2.68 -20.24 -43.17
N VAL A 39 3.92 -20.62 -42.89
CA VAL A 39 4.74 -21.38 -43.82
C VAL A 39 4.41 -22.87 -43.74
N GLU A 40 4.07 -23.46 -44.89
CA GLU A 40 3.89 -24.90 -45.02
C GLU A 40 5.20 -25.58 -45.45
N LYS A 41 5.79 -25.11 -46.56
CA LYS A 41 7.04 -25.65 -47.12
C LYS A 41 7.92 -24.54 -47.67
N ILE A 42 9.23 -24.69 -47.51
CA ILE A 42 10.22 -23.81 -48.14
C ILE A 42 11.04 -24.63 -49.11
N TYR A 43 10.99 -24.31 -50.40
CA TYR A 43 11.81 -24.94 -51.43
C TYR A 43 13.00 -24.02 -51.77
N PRO A 44 14.24 -24.40 -51.42
CA PRO A 44 15.42 -23.67 -51.88
C PRO A 44 15.57 -23.79 -53.39
N ILE A 45 15.86 -22.68 -54.07
CA ILE A 45 16.07 -22.66 -55.52
C ILE A 45 17.54 -22.34 -55.80
N LEU A 46 18.19 -23.22 -56.55
CA LEU A 46 19.58 -23.03 -56.99
C LEU A 46 19.66 -22.05 -58.17
N ASP A 47 20.77 -21.33 -58.24
CA ASP A 47 21.07 -20.41 -59.32
C ASP A 47 21.69 -21.16 -60.52
N TYR A 48 20.82 -21.66 -61.41
CA TYR A 48 21.21 -22.41 -62.61
C TYR A 48 21.91 -21.58 -63.69
N SER A 49 22.01 -20.25 -63.53
CA SER A 49 22.81 -19.41 -64.43
C SER A 49 24.32 -19.62 -64.29
N LYS A 50 24.76 -20.31 -63.22
CA LYS A 50 26.16 -20.58 -62.90
C LYS A 50 26.52 -22.05 -63.13
N LYS A 51 27.81 -22.30 -63.42
CA LYS A 51 28.37 -23.67 -63.53
C LYS A 51 28.16 -24.44 -62.23
N GLU A 52 28.03 -25.77 -62.34
CA GLU A 52 27.69 -26.67 -61.21
C GLU A 52 28.54 -26.46 -59.97
N GLU A 53 29.85 -26.30 -60.14
CA GLU A 53 30.82 -26.13 -59.04
C GLU A 53 30.62 -24.84 -58.22
N ASN A 54 29.87 -23.86 -58.74
CA ASN A 54 29.61 -22.56 -58.10
C ASN A 54 28.10 -22.25 -57.97
N ARG A 55 27.23 -23.27 -57.99
CA ARG A 55 25.78 -23.07 -57.80
C ARG A 55 25.47 -22.69 -56.36
N GLY A 56 25.26 -21.39 -56.13
CA GLY A 56 24.66 -20.88 -54.90
C GLY A 56 23.13 -20.87 -54.97
N PHE A 57 22.48 -20.42 -53.90
CA PHE A 57 21.03 -20.21 -53.91
C PHE A 57 20.65 -18.93 -54.66
N PHE A 58 19.68 -19.03 -55.56
CA PHE A 58 18.99 -17.89 -56.16
C PHE A 58 18.00 -17.26 -55.17
N GLY A 59 17.33 -18.11 -54.39
CA GLY A 59 16.26 -17.72 -53.50
C GLY A 59 15.57 -18.94 -52.92
N CYS A 60 14.39 -18.72 -52.35
CA CYS A 60 13.50 -19.80 -51.98
C CYS A 60 12.06 -19.51 -52.40
N LEU A 61 11.33 -20.55 -52.76
CA LEU A 61 9.89 -20.52 -52.91
C LEU A 61 9.26 -20.94 -51.58
N VAL A 62 8.54 -20.03 -50.97
CA VAL A 62 7.80 -20.28 -49.72
C VAL A 62 6.37 -20.59 -50.09
N VAL A 63 5.97 -21.85 -49.91
CA VAL A 63 4.58 -22.30 -50.02
C VAL A 63 3.92 -22.04 -48.67
N PHE A 64 2.83 -21.28 -48.72
CA PHE A 64 2.04 -20.94 -47.56
C PHE A 64 0.67 -21.57 -47.68
N GLU A 65 0.10 -21.91 -46.52
CA GLU A 65 -1.25 -22.41 -46.43
C GLU A 65 -2.19 -21.25 -46.78
N GLY A 66 -2.76 -21.26 -47.99
CA GLY A 66 -3.83 -20.34 -48.34
C GLY A 66 -4.99 -20.60 -47.39
N GLU A 67 -5.51 -19.57 -46.72
CA GLU A 67 -6.53 -19.66 -45.65
C GLU A 67 -7.56 -20.77 -45.93
N GLN A 68 -7.34 -21.97 -45.36
CA GLN A 68 -8.29 -23.09 -45.41
C GLN A 68 -9.44 -22.91 -44.41
N HIS A 69 -9.71 -21.68 -44.01
CA HIS A 69 -10.85 -21.31 -43.19
C HIS A 69 -11.61 -20.14 -43.82
N GLU A 70 -12.15 -20.38 -45.02
CA GLU A 70 -13.53 -20.01 -45.34
C GLU A 70 -14.03 -20.83 -46.56
N PHE A 71 -14.86 -21.82 -46.24
CA PHE A 71 -15.97 -22.40 -47.01
C PHE A 71 -15.80 -22.79 -48.48
N TYR A 72 -16.26 -24.02 -48.76
CA TYR A 72 -16.81 -24.44 -50.05
C TYR A 72 -17.65 -23.33 -50.73
N ASN A 73 -17.08 -22.66 -51.71
CA ASN A 73 -17.81 -22.11 -52.85
C ASN A 73 -16.81 -21.71 -53.94
N PHE A 74 -16.67 -22.58 -54.94
CA PHE A 74 -15.70 -22.44 -56.04
C PHE A 74 -16.03 -21.33 -57.05
N ASP A 75 -17.13 -20.57 -56.87
CA ASP A 75 -17.62 -19.67 -57.93
C ASP A 75 -17.59 -18.16 -57.61
N LYS A 76 -17.21 -17.70 -56.41
CA LYS A 76 -17.34 -16.26 -56.08
C LYS A 76 -16.26 -15.66 -55.18
N ILE A 77 -14.99 -15.97 -55.39
CA ILE A 77 -13.92 -15.14 -54.83
C ILE A 77 -12.99 -14.73 -55.96
N ASP A 78 -13.11 -13.47 -56.35
CA ASP A 78 -12.10 -12.81 -57.19
C ASP A 78 -10.82 -12.64 -56.34
N LYS A 79 -9.99 -13.68 -56.35
CA LYS A 79 -8.71 -13.78 -55.60
C LYS A 79 -7.64 -12.79 -56.10
N SER A 80 -7.99 -11.85 -56.98
CA SER A 80 -7.16 -10.69 -57.36
C SER A 80 -6.99 -9.66 -56.23
N LYS A 81 -7.73 -9.78 -55.11
CA LYS A 81 -7.60 -8.94 -53.91
C LYS A 81 -6.75 -9.54 -52.80
N LEU A 82 -5.65 -10.21 -53.12
CA LEU A 82 -4.59 -10.42 -52.12
C LEU A 82 -3.94 -9.05 -51.85
N ASN A 83 -3.83 -8.62 -50.60
CA ASN A 83 -3.19 -7.34 -50.28
C ASN A 83 -1.72 -7.39 -50.67
N LYS A 84 -1.37 -6.89 -51.87
CA LYS A 84 -0.01 -6.90 -52.42
C LYS A 84 0.99 -6.21 -51.50
N GLU A 85 0.55 -5.25 -50.67
CA GLU A 85 1.42 -4.59 -49.69
C GLU A 85 1.95 -5.57 -48.63
N LYS A 86 1.19 -6.62 -48.28
CA LYS A 86 1.60 -7.65 -47.30
C LYS A 86 2.83 -8.44 -47.77
N PHE A 87 2.93 -8.69 -49.07
CA PHE A 87 4.01 -9.49 -49.67
C PHE A 87 5.17 -8.63 -50.19
N ARG A 88 5.12 -7.31 -49.96
CA ARG A 88 6.20 -6.35 -50.24
C ARG A 88 6.65 -6.42 -51.70
N ALA A 89 7.96 -6.47 -51.94
CA ALA A 89 8.55 -6.57 -53.27
C ALA A 89 8.75 -8.02 -53.75
N ASN A 90 8.29 -9.02 -52.99
CA ASN A 90 8.45 -10.42 -53.34
C ASN A 90 7.39 -10.86 -54.36
N GLN A 91 7.77 -11.73 -55.29
CA GLN A 91 6.90 -12.12 -56.40
C GLN A 91 5.98 -13.28 -55.98
N LEU A 92 4.69 -13.15 -56.29
CA LEU A 92 3.68 -14.15 -55.96
C LEU A 92 3.55 -15.20 -57.06
N PHE A 93 3.24 -16.42 -56.64
CA PHE A 93 3.07 -17.59 -57.49
C PHE A 93 1.72 -18.24 -57.25
N GLN A 94 1.04 -18.56 -58.35
CA GLN A 94 -0.14 -19.42 -58.37
C GLN A 94 0.30 -20.89 -58.52
N CYS A 95 -0.49 -21.83 -58.01
CA CYS A 95 -0.17 -23.25 -58.10
C CYS A 95 -1.29 -24.02 -58.82
N ALA A 96 -0.93 -24.69 -59.92
CA ALA A 96 -1.81 -25.59 -60.64
C ALA A 96 -1.62 -27.03 -60.14
N ASN A 97 -2.73 -27.63 -59.65
CA ASN A 97 -2.83 -29.00 -59.16
C ASN A 97 -1.74 -29.42 -58.14
N LEU A 98 -1.25 -28.48 -57.31
CA LEU A 98 -0.15 -28.69 -56.34
C LEU A 98 1.20 -29.11 -56.94
N VAL A 99 1.32 -29.13 -58.27
CA VAL A 99 2.48 -29.67 -58.98
C VAL A 99 3.18 -28.62 -59.83
N LEU A 100 2.50 -27.56 -60.28
CA LEU A 100 3.12 -26.52 -61.12
C LEU A 100 2.91 -25.12 -60.55
N PHE A 101 3.99 -24.50 -60.10
CA PHE A 101 4.03 -23.10 -59.66
C PHE A 101 4.33 -22.17 -60.83
N LEU A 102 3.45 -21.19 -61.02
CA LEU A 102 3.52 -20.20 -62.08
C LEU A 102 3.54 -18.80 -61.47
N PRO A 103 4.22 -17.82 -62.07
CA PRO A 103 4.08 -16.44 -61.65
C PRO A 103 2.62 -16.00 -61.67
N ASP A 104 2.27 -15.00 -60.86
CA ASP A 104 0.99 -14.34 -61.00
C ASP A 104 0.79 -13.85 -62.45
N ASN A 105 -0.47 -13.83 -62.90
CA ASN A 105 -0.87 -13.36 -64.22
C ASN A 105 -0.20 -14.13 -65.37
N THR A 106 0.00 -15.44 -65.18
CA THR A 106 0.56 -16.36 -66.19
C THR A 106 -0.33 -17.57 -66.39
N THR A 107 -0.50 -18.04 -67.61
CA THR A 107 -1.20 -19.28 -67.96
C THR A 107 -0.33 -20.16 -68.86
N PHE A 108 -0.75 -21.41 -69.08
CA PHE A 108 -0.07 -22.33 -69.99
C PHE A 108 -1.05 -23.00 -70.96
N PHE A 109 -0.54 -23.38 -72.13
CA PHE A 109 -1.27 -24.12 -73.16
C PHE A 109 -0.42 -25.31 -73.65
N PRO A 110 -1.01 -26.48 -73.94
CA PRO A 110 -2.43 -26.82 -73.73
C PRO A 110 -2.79 -26.94 -72.25
N ILE A 111 -4.05 -26.63 -71.93
CA ILE A 111 -4.60 -26.83 -70.58
C ILE A 111 -4.72 -28.33 -70.36
N MET A 112 -4.12 -28.82 -69.28
CA MET A 112 -4.12 -30.23 -68.90
C MET A 112 -5.03 -30.44 -67.69
N ASN A 113 -5.63 -31.62 -67.59
CA ASN A 113 -6.31 -32.05 -66.36
C ASN A 113 -5.28 -32.52 -65.30
N GLY A 114 -5.75 -32.76 -64.07
CA GLY A 114 -4.86 -33.13 -62.96
C GLY A 114 -4.05 -34.42 -63.18
N ILE A 115 -4.65 -35.42 -63.84
CA ILE A 115 -4.00 -36.71 -64.13
C ILE A 115 -2.90 -36.54 -65.18
N GLU A 116 -3.16 -35.75 -66.22
CA GLU A 116 -2.18 -35.40 -67.25
C GLU A 116 -1.02 -34.61 -66.66
N MET A 117 -1.29 -33.69 -65.73
CA MET A 117 -0.24 -32.96 -65.00
C MET A 117 0.64 -33.87 -64.15
N GLU A 118 0.05 -34.75 -63.35
CA GLU A 118 0.78 -35.71 -62.52
C GLU A 118 1.62 -36.67 -63.38
N SER A 119 1.09 -37.10 -64.54
CA SER A 119 1.85 -37.93 -65.47
C SER A 119 3.01 -37.19 -66.14
N LEU A 120 2.90 -35.87 -66.36
CA LEU A 120 3.89 -35.09 -67.11
C LEU A 120 5.00 -34.51 -66.22
N PHE A 121 4.66 -34.05 -65.01
CA PHE A 121 5.62 -33.48 -64.05
C PHE A 121 6.05 -34.47 -62.96
N GLY A 122 5.46 -35.67 -62.93
CA GLY A 122 5.77 -36.68 -61.92
C GLY A 122 5.28 -36.28 -60.52
N ARG A 123 5.96 -36.80 -59.49
CA ARG A 123 5.59 -36.57 -58.08
C ARG A 123 6.10 -35.26 -57.49
N ASN A 124 7.08 -34.62 -58.13
CA ASN A 124 7.76 -33.45 -57.57
C ASN A 124 7.15 -32.16 -58.14
N PRO A 125 6.93 -31.13 -57.31
CA PRO A 125 6.47 -29.84 -57.81
C PRO A 125 7.52 -29.18 -58.70
N HIS A 126 7.06 -28.38 -59.66
CA HIS A 126 7.90 -27.65 -60.60
C HIS A 126 7.59 -26.16 -60.54
N LEU A 127 8.62 -25.32 -60.65
CA LEU A 127 8.51 -23.87 -60.72
C LEU A 127 8.82 -23.39 -62.13
N PHE A 128 7.87 -22.69 -62.75
CA PHE A 128 8.14 -21.90 -63.94
C PHE A 128 8.57 -20.49 -63.53
N TYR A 129 9.69 -20.01 -64.06
CA TYR A 129 10.11 -18.63 -63.83
C TYR A 129 10.83 -18.10 -65.07
N PRO A 130 10.27 -17.09 -65.75
CA PRO A 130 10.88 -16.53 -66.94
C PRO A 130 12.19 -15.83 -66.56
N ASN A 131 13.28 -16.20 -67.25
CA ASN A 131 14.64 -15.65 -67.12
C ASN A 131 15.58 -16.35 -66.12
N PHE A 132 15.35 -17.62 -65.79
CA PHE A 132 16.50 -18.47 -65.45
C PHE A 132 17.22 -18.75 -66.76
N ASN A 133 18.49 -18.36 -66.90
CA ASN A 133 19.26 -18.55 -68.13
C ASN A 133 19.62 -20.04 -68.41
N SER A 134 18.67 -20.95 -68.22
CA SER A 134 18.77 -22.39 -68.44
C SER A 134 17.99 -22.79 -69.70
N GLU A 135 18.38 -23.91 -70.32
CA GLU A 135 17.74 -24.45 -71.54
C GLU A 135 16.24 -24.75 -71.36
N SER A 136 15.76 -24.85 -70.11
CA SER A 136 14.35 -24.83 -69.75
C SER A 136 14.10 -23.82 -68.62
N ASN A 137 13.02 -23.03 -68.73
CA ASN A 137 12.56 -22.09 -67.69
C ASN A 137 11.76 -22.79 -66.56
N LEU A 138 11.92 -24.10 -66.43
CA LEU A 138 11.17 -24.95 -65.52
C LEU A 138 12.14 -25.67 -64.58
N ILE A 139 11.96 -25.50 -63.29
CA ILE A 139 12.84 -26.04 -62.25
C ILE A 139 12.07 -27.06 -61.42
N GLU A 140 12.59 -28.27 -61.28
CA GLU A 140 12.07 -29.28 -60.37
C GLU A 140 12.41 -28.92 -58.91
N LEU A 141 11.43 -29.00 -58.01
CA LEU A 141 11.55 -28.69 -56.59
C LEU A 141 11.56 -29.99 -55.77
N SER A 142 12.70 -30.68 -55.76
CA SER A 142 12.86 -31.99 -55.10
C SER A 142 12.97 -31.89 -53.57
N ASP A 143 13.70 -30.88 -53.06
CA ASP A 143 14.01 -30.76 -51.64
C ASP A 143 13.24 -29.61 -51.00
N TYR A 144 12.55 -29.90 -49.88
CA TYR A 144 11.90 -28.87 -49.07
C TYR A 144 12.41 -28.88 -47.63
N ILE A 145 12.45 -27.68 -47.05
CA ILE A 145 12.78 -27.46 -45.65
C ILE A 145 11.47 -27.31 -44.88
N ASN A 146 11.28 -28.19 -43.90
CA ASN A 146 10.24 -28.04 -42.89
C ASN A 146 10.84 -27.35 -41.65
N LEU A 147 10.39 -26.12 -41.38
CA LEU A 147 10.88 -25.34 -40.24
C LEU A 147 10.64 -26.04 -38.90
N LYS A 148 9.57 -26.84 -38.78
CA LYS A 148 9.26 -27.60 -37.56
C LYS A 148 10.36 -28.60 -37.23
N ASP A 149 10.95 -29.22 -38.25
CA ASP A 149 11.98 -30.24 -38.08
C ASP A 149 13.35 -29.65 -37.73
N LEU A 150 13.58 -28.37 -38.06
CA LEU A 150 14.80 -27.63 -37.74
C LEU A 150 14.79 -27.05 -36.32
N LEU A 151 13.62 -26.87 -35.70
CA LEU A 151 13.47 -26.41 -34.32
C LEU A 151 13.78 -27.56 -33.34
N LYS A 152 15.03 -28.05 -33.30
CA LYS A 152 15.47 -28.97 -32.26
C LYS A 152 15.58 -28.24 -30.92
N THR A 153 14.80 -28.68 -29.93
CA THR A 153 14.95 -28.31 -28.51
C THR A 153 16.38 -28.60 -28.06
N GLY A 154 17.18 -27.55 -27.83
CA GLY A 154 18.57 -27.72 -27.40
C GLY A 154 19.53 -26.53 -27.60
N MET A 155 19.10 -25.36 -28.08
CA MET A 155 20.00 -24.19 -28.07
C MET A 155 20.26 -23.71 -26.63
N PRO A 156 21.53 -23.43 -26.26
CA PRO A 156 21.86 -22.83 -24.98
C PRO A 156 21.12 -21.49 -24.82
N LYS A 157 20.42 -21.31 -23.70
CA LYS A 157 19.67 -20.07 -23.38
C LYS A 157 20.53 -18.80 -23.44
N THR A 158 21.85 -18.94 -23.38
CA THR A 158 22.83 -17.86 -23.31
C THR A 158 22.97 -17.08 -24.62
N ASP A 159 22.84 -17.75 -25.78
CA ASP A 159 22.98 -17.07 -27.08
C ASP A 159 21.67 -16.42 -27.56
N PHE A 160 20.53 -16.90 -27.05
CA PHE A 160 19.20 -16.36 -27.34
C PHE A 160 18.95 -15.00 -26.67
N GLN A 161 19.54 -14.76 -25.49
CA GLN A 161 19.35 -13.52 -24.74
C GLN A 161 20.15 -12.33 -25.31
N ASN A 162 21.27 -12.60 -25.98
CA ASN A 162 22.15 -11.53 -26.49
C ASN A 162 21.82 -11.09 -27.92
N SER A 163 21.08 -11.90 -28.69
CA SER A 163 20.81 -11.67 -30.12
C SER A 163 19.47 -10.98 -30.41
N PHE A 164 18.50 -11.06 -29.51
CA PHE A 164 17.24 -10.33 -29.61
C PHE A 164 17.15 -9.30 -28.48
N LYS A 165 17.14 -8.01 -28.80
CA LYS A 165 16.58 -7.00 -27.89
C LYS A 165 15.05 -7.19 -27.97
N PRO A 166 14.37 -7.81 -26.99
CA PRO A 166 12.93 -7.90 -27.04
C PRO A 166 12.38 -6.48 -27.16
N LYS A 167 11.68 -6.19 -28.27
CA LYS A 167 10.97 -4.92 -28.41
C LYS A 167 9.90 -4.91 -27.33
N LYS A 168 10.09 -4.06 -26.33
CA LYS A 168 9.09 -3.84 -25.29
C LYS A 168 7.82 -3.32 -25.99
N PRO A 169 6.65 -3.94 -25.79
CA PRO A 169 5.42 -3.41 -26.35
C PRO A 169 5.23 -1.96 -25.90
N ALA A 170 4.65 -1.12 -26.77
CA ALA A 170 4.24 0.22 -26.38
C ALA A 170 3.38 0.14 -25.11
N LYS A 171 3.52 1.11 -24.19
CA LYS A 171 2.71 1.16 -22.97
C LYS A 171 1.23 1.16 -23.36
N SER A 172 0.57 0.01 -23.30
CA SER A 172 -0.87 -0.09 -23.46
C SER A 172 -1.54 0.45 -22.20
N VAL A 173 -2.79 0.91 -22.33
CA VAL A 173 -3.61 1.25 -21.18
C VAL A 173 -3.91 -0.05 -20.44
N TYR A 174 -3.23 -0.27 -19.31
CA TYR A 174 -3.54 -1.37 -18.42
C TYR A 174 -4.91 -1.10 -17.78
N ILE A 175 -5.92 -1.86 -18.18
CA ILE A 175 -7.23 -1.87 -17.53
C ILE A 175 -7.14 -2.94 -16.42
N PRO A 176 -7.14 -2.54 -15.14
CA PRO A 176 -7.09 -3.50 -14.04
C PRO A 176 -8.34 -4.40 -14.08
N LYS A 177 -8.15 -5.72 -14.14
CA LYS A 177 -9.26 -6.69 -14.04
C LYS A 177 -9.73 -6.90 -12.60
N GLU A 178 -8.88 -6.58 -11.63
CA GLU A 178 -9.10 -6.81 -10.21
C GLU A 178 -8.37 -5.71 -9.40
N ILE A 179 -9.04 -5.17 -8.39
CA ILE A 179 -8.44 -4.24 -7.42
C ILE A 179 -8.01 -5.06 -6.21
N ARG A 180 -6.69 -5.19 -6.00
CA ARG A 180 -6.14 -6.03 -4.92
C ARG A 180 -5.86 -5.28 -3.62
N ALA A 181 -5.71 -3.96 -3.69
CA ALA A 181 -5.50 -3.10 -2.53
C ALA A 181 -5.90 -1.65 -2.86
N PHE A 182 -6.41 -0.93 -1.86
CA PHE A 182 -6.67 0.50 -1.91
C PHE A 182 -5.82 1.19 -0.85
N GLN A 183 -5.15 2.29 -1.21
CA GLN A 183 -4.27 3.03 -0.29
C GLN A 183 -4.52 4.52 -0.47
N VAL A 184 -4.42 5.26 0.64
CA VAL A 184 -4.41 6.72 0.64
C VAL A 184 -2.98 7.16 0.40
N LYS A 185 -2.77 8.02 -0.61
CA LYS A 185 -1.50 8.70 -0.79
C LYS A 185 -1.57 10.02 -0.02
N PRO A 186 -0.71 10.24 0.98
CA PRO A 186 -0.72 11.50 1.71
C PRO A 186 -0.40 12.64 0.75
N ILE A 187 -1.07 13.77 0.99
CA ILE A 187 -0.78 15.00 0.28
C ILE A 187 0.55 15.53 0.85
N LYS A 188 1.53 15.80 -0.01
CA LYS A 188 2.79 16.41 0.42
C LYS A 188 2.48 17.78 1.03
N ALA A 189 3.20 18.16 2.09
CA ALA A 189 2.98 19.43 2.80
C ALA A 189 2.94 20.66 1.86
N GLU A 190 3.72 20.62 0.78
CA GLU A 190 3.80 21.67 -0.25
C GLU A 190 2.53 21.77 -1.13
N ASP A 191 1.85 20.64 -1.41
CA ASP A 191 0.65 20.59 -2.26
C ASP A 191 -0.64 20.89 -1.47
N TYR A 192 -0.60 20.68 -0.14
CA TYR A 192 -1.71 20.99 0.77
C TYR A 192 -1.97 22.50 0.86
N LEU A 193 -0.92 23.32 0.77
CA LEU A 193 -1.01 24.79 0.79
C LEU A 193 -1.78 25.34 -0.41
N LYS A 194 -1.54 24.81 -1.62
CA LYS A 194 -2.21 25.28 -2.85
C LYS A 194 -3.71 25.00 -2.86
N HIS A 195 -4.11 23.79 -2.46
CA HIS A 195 -5.53 23.40 -2.40
C HIS A 195 -6.33 24.22 -1.39
N LEU A 196 -5.66 24.79 -0.39
CA LEU A 196 -6.26 25.60 0.68
C LEU A 196 -6.22 27.10 0.37
N GLU A 197 -5.20 27.60 -0.31
CA GLU A 197 -5.22 28.97 -0.86
C GLU A 197 -6.46 29.17 -1.77
N GLU A 198 -6.80 28.18 -2.60
CA GLU A 198 -7.98 28.26 -3.48
C GLU A 198 -9.32 28.20 -2.72
N THR A 199 -9.39 27.52 -1.57
CA THR A 199 -10.64 27.35 -0.80
C THR A 199 -10.83 28.38 0.33
N ILE A 200 -9.76 29.06 0.79
CA ILE A 200 -9.81 29.96 1.96
C ILE A 200 -9.91 31.44 1.58
N PHE A 201 -9.51 31.85 0.37
CA PHE A 201 -9.51 33.27 -0.05
C PHE A 201 -10.89 33.85 -0.42
N GLN A 202 -11.99 33.36 0.14
CA GLN A 202 -13.25 34.13 0.21
C GLN A 202 -13.20 35.06 1.42
N LYS A 203 -12.59 36.24 1.22
CA LYS A 203 -12.52 37.33 2.19
C LYS A 203 -13.93 37.85 2.56
N ASN A 204 -14.40 37.56 3.77
CA ASN A 204 -15.54 38.26 4.35
C ASN A 204 -15.11 39.65 4.87
N LYS A 205 -15.35 40.68 4.05
CA LYS A 205 -15.06 42.09 4.36
C LYS A 205 -15.80 42.61 5.60
N ASP A 206 -16.93 42.00 5.96
CA ASP A 206 -17.77 42.45 7.08
C ASP A 206 -17.22 42.05 8.46
N ALA A 207 -16.37 41.02 8.52
CA ALA A 207 -15.71 40.61 9.76
C ALA A 207 -14.57 41.58 10.15
N GLU A 208 -13.80 42.07 9.17
CA GLU A 208 -12.68 43.02 9.38
C GLU A 208 -13.14 44.38 9.95
N GLN A 209 -14.38 44.79 9.67
CA GLN A 209 -14.92 46.06 10.13
C GLN A 209 -15.28 46.02 11.63
N LYS A 210 -15.97 44.96 12.09
CA LYS A 210 -16.28 44.74 13.53
C LYS A 210 -15.02 44.49 14.37
N GLU A 211 -13.96 43.99 13.72
CA GLU A 211 -12.66 43.68 14.31
C GLU A 211 -11.88 44.92 14.74
N LYS A 212 -11.92 45.99 13.92
CA LYS A 212 -11.26 47.26 14.23
C LYS A 212 -11.89 47.92 15.45
N ASP A 213 -13.21 47.90 15.57
CA ASP A 213 -13.94 48.64 16.60
C ASP A 213 -13.76 48.07 18.03
N PHE A 214 -13.52 46.76 18.19
CA PHE A 214 -13.42 46.14 19.53
C PHE A 214 -12.08 46.44 20.25
N PHE A 215 -10.98 46.57 19.49
CA PHE A 215 -9.63 46.78 20.06
C PHE A 215 -9.05 48.18 19.80
N SER A 216 -9.66 49.03 18.95
CA SER A 216 -9.15 50.39 18.62
C SER A 216 -9.35 51.45 19.70
N ASN A 217 -9.82 51.07 20.88
CA ASN A 217 -10.11 52.06 21.91
C ASN A 217 -8.83 52.68 22.47
N LYS A 218 -8.66 53.98 22.20
CA LYS A 218 -7.57 54.80 22.75
C LYS A 218 -7.51 54.65 24.29
N PRO A 219 -6.30 54.60 24.88
CA PRO A 219 -6.14 54.54 26.33
C PRO A 219 -6.89 55.69 26.99
N LEU A 220 -7.48 55.45 28.16
CA LEU A 220 -8.29 56.43 28.86
C LEU A 220 -7.44 57.68 29.18
N SER A 221 -7.98 58.84 28.80
CA SER A 221 -7.45 60.14 29.21
C SER A 221 -7.45 60.25 30.73
N PHE A 222 -6.59 61.12 31.28
CA PHE A 222 -6.52 61.40 32.72
C PHE A 222 -7.91 61.72 33.32
N TRP A 223 -8.73 62.49 32.59
CA TRP A 223 -10.09 62.82 32.99
C TRP A 223 -11.08 61.66 32.90
N GLU A 224 -10.89 60.76 31.93
CA GLU A 224 -11.73 59.57 31.78
C GLU A 224 -11.43 58.53 32.87
N LYS A 225 -10.17 58.44 33.34
CA LYS A 225 -9.78 57.62 34.49
C LYS A 225 -10.41 58.13 35.79
N GLU A 226 -10.38 59.43 36.01
CA GLU A 226 -11.00 60.05 37.19
C GLU A 226 -12.52 59.90 37.18
N LYS A 227 -13.14 60.09 36.01
CA LYS A 227 -14.57 59.84 35.80
C LYS A 227 -14.95 58.38 36.04
N LEU A 228 -14.15 57.44 35.55
CA LEU A 228 -14.36 56.01 35.79
C LEU A 228 -14.24 55.67 37.29
N ASN A 229 -13.28 56.26 38.00
CA ASN A 229 -13.13 56.05 39.45
C ASN A 229 -14.36 56.55 40.23
N LEU A 230 -14.91 57.70 39.82
CA LEU A 230 -16.11 58.28 40.41
C LEU A 230 -17.36 57.43 40.12
N LEU A 231 -17.51 56.94 38.88
CA LEU A 231 -18.61 56.05 38.50
C LEU A 231 -18.51 54.66 39.17
N LYS A 232 -17.29 54.13 39.37
CA LYS A 232 -17.06 52.90 40.16
C LYS A 232 -17.51 53.06 41.61
N LYS A 233 -17.27 54.23 42.21
CA LYS A 233 -17.74 54.55 43.55
C LYS A 233 -19.27 54.69 43.63
N ALA A 234 -19.91 55.06 42.52
CA ALA A 234 -21.36 55.25 42.40
C ALA A 234 -22.12 53.94 42.22
N TYR A 235 -21.68 53.09 41.28
CA TYR A 235 -22.37 51.85 40.91
C TYR A 235 -21.82 50.59 41.61
N GLY A 236 -20.63 50.66 42.20
CA GLY A 236 -19.91 49.47 42.69
C GLY A 236 -19.15 48.75 41.57
N GLU A 237 -18.63 47.56 41.87
CA GLU A 237 -18.04 46.69 40.84
C GLU A 237 -19.12 46.14 39.90
N ARG A 238 -18.82 46.01 38.60
CA ARG A 238 -19.75 45.58 37.52
C ARG A 238 -20.66 44.40 37.87
N LYS A 239 -20.19 43.46 38.70
CA LYS A 239 -20.93 42.24 39.12
C LYS A 239 -21.97 42.47 40.22
N ASN A 240 -21.96 43.62 40.89
CA ASN A 240 -22.75 43.90 42.10
C ASN A 240 -23.75 45.06 41.91
N ILE A 241 -24.05 45.43 40.67
CA ILE A 241 -24.92 46.58 40.36
C ILE A 241 -26.39 46.19 40.56
N LYS A 242 -27.09 46.91 41.44
CA LYS A 242 -28.53 46.72 41.68
C LYS A 242 -29.36 47.23 40.50
N LYS A 243 -30.36 46.45 40.09
CA LYS A 243 -31.29 46.79 38.99
C LYS A 243 -32.72 46.82 39.50
N ASP A 244 -33.56 47.65 38.90
CA ASP A 244 -35.00 47.71 39.16
C ASP A 244 -35.74 46.51 38.55
N GLU A 245 -37.05 46.41 38.81
CA GLU A 245 -37.93 45.35 38.30
C GLU A 245 -37.99 45.29 36.76
N ASN A 246 -37.57 46.37 36.08
CA ASN A 246 -37.51 46.49 34.62
C ASN A 246 -36.09 46.27 34.06
N GLY A 247 -35.10 45.97 34.91
CA GLY A 247 -33.72 45.72 34.53
C GLY A 247 -32.83 46.96 34.39
N ASN A 248 -33.32 48.15 34.74
CA ASN A 248 -32.54 49.39 34.72
C ASN A 248 -31.66 49.53 35.97
N PRO A 249 -30.42 50.03 35.85
CA PRO A 249 -29.52 50.25 36.98
C PRO A 249 -30.08 51.31 37.95
N ILE A 250 -30.01 51.04 39.26
CA ILE A 250 -30.47 51.96 40.31
C ILE A 250 -29.26 52.57 41.02
N LEU A 251 -29.23 53.90 41.13
CA LEU A 251 -28.31 54.67 41.97
C LEU A 251 -29.04 55.12 43.24
N GLU A 252 -28.75 54.49 44.38
CA GLU A 252 -29.37 54.84 45.68
C GLU A 252 -28.66 56.02 46.38
N ASP A 253 -27.39 56.30 46.05
CA ASP A 253 -26.61 57.35 46.73
C ASP A 253 -26.92 58.75 46.17
N SER A 254 -27.87 59.41 46.84
CA SER A 254 -28.34 60.76 46.49
C SER A 254 -27.22 61.81 46.43
N ASN A 255 -26.14 61.63 47.21
CA ASN A 255 -25.03 62.59 47.23
C ASN A 255 -24.18 62.49 45.97
N ILE A 256 -24.00 61.28 45.43
CA ILE A 256 -23.25 61.04 44.20
C ILE A 256 -24.08 61.44 42.97
N LEU A 257 -25.39 61.18 43.01
CA LEU A 257 -26.33 61.60 41.97
C LEU A 257 -26.36 63.14 41.86
N HIS A 258 -26.35 63.85 42.98
CA HIS A 258 -26.27 65.31 43.00
C HIS A 258 -24.90 65.85 42.54
N ALA A 259 -23.79 65.16 42.85
CA ALA A 259 -22.45 65.53 42.36
C ALA A 259 -22.30 65.34 40.84
N LEU A 260 -22.83 64.24 40.29
CA LEU A 260 -22.89 63.97 38.85
C LEU A 260 -23.91 64.89 38.14
N GLY A 261 -25.00 65.25 38.80
CA GLY A 261 -25.98 66.22 38.32
C GLY A 261 -25.43 67.63 38.13
N LYS A 262 -24.40 68.04 38.88
CA LYS A 262 -23.71 69.33 38.64
C LYS A 262 -22.86 69.35 37.36
N LEU A 263 -22.46 68.19 36.85
CA LEU A 263 -21.82 68.03 35.54
C LEU A 263 -22.85 68.01 34.39
N LYS A 264 -24.14 67.76 34.69
CA LYS A 264 -25.26 67.93 33.77
C LYS A 264 -25.50 69.44 33.61
N GLY A 265 -24.93 70.03 32.57
CA GLY A 265 -25.20 71.43 32.23
C GLY A 265 -26.70 71.70 32.09
N PHE A 266 -27.12 72.93 32.43
CA PHE A 266 -28.50 73.44 32.52
C PHE A 266 -29.41 73.29 31.26
N PHE A 267 -29.02 72.53 30.24
CA PHE A 267 -29.66 72.46 28.92
C PHE A 267 -30.12 71.06 28.45
N SER A 268 -30.09 70.01 29.29
CA SER A 268 -30.60 68.68 28.87
C SER A 268 -32.05 68.44 29.33
N LYS A 269 -32.94 68.15 28.37
CA LYS A 269 -34.37 67.80 28.58
C LYS A 269 -34.61 66.30 28.86
N GLU A 270 -33.59 65.57 29.33
CA GLU A 270 -33.67 64.12 29.58
C GLU A 270 -34.17 63.81 30.99
N SER A 271 -35.02 62.78 31.12
CA SER A 271 -35.51 62.28 32.40
C SER A 271 -34.36 61.73 33.27
N ASP A 272 -34.53 61.71 34.59
CA ASP A 272 -33.49 61.22 35.51
C ASP A 272 -33.13 59.75 35.24
N GLN A 273 -34.11 58.95 34.80
CA GLN A 273 -33.92 57.56 34.37
C GLN A 273 -33.09 57.44 33.08
N GLU A 274 -33.36 58.25 32.05
CA GLU A 274 -32.54 58.28 30.83
C GLU A 274 -31.10 58.74 31.11
N PHE A 275 -30.94 59.71 32.01
CA PHE A 275 -29.63 60.19 32.44
C PHE A 275 -28.83 59.10 33.17
N ILE A 276 -29.46 58.36 34.09
CA ILE A 276 -28.85 57.22 34.78
C ILE A 276 -28.48 56.12 33.78
N ASN A 277 -29.37 55.81 32.83
CA ASN A 277 -29.10 54.82 31.78
C ASN A 277 -27.94 55.24 30.86
N ASN A 278 -27.85 56.52 30.50
CA ASN A 278 -26.74 57.06 29.71
C ASN A 278 -25.42 57.04 30.49
N LEU A 279 -25.43 57.39 31.77
CA LEU A 279 -24.26 57.29 32.65
C LEU A 279 -23.82 55.84 32.88
N TYR A 280 -24.76 54.90 32.95
CA TYR A 280 -24.45 53.48 33.06
C TYR A 280 -23.83 52.94 31.77
N LYS A 281 -24.37 53.31 30.59
CA LYS A 281 -23.74 53.01 29.30
C LYS A 281 -22.32 53.58 29.22
N GLU A 282 -22.14 54.82 29.66
CA GLU A 282 -20.83 55.47 29.68
C GLU A 282 -19.86 54.82 30.70
N TYR A 283 -20.36 54.37 31.85
CA TYR A 283 -19.60 53.57 32.81
C TYR A 283 -19.16 52.24 32.20
N GLU A 284 -20.07 51.49 31.56
CA GLU A 284 -19.73 50.25 30.86
C GLU A 284 -18.70 50.49 29.75
N ASP A 285 -18.83 51.56 28.98
CA ASP A 285 -17.90 51.89 27.90
C ASP A 285 -16.52 52.28 28.43
N LEU A 286 -16.46 53.10 29.50
CA LEU A 286 -15.21 53.47 30.15
C LEU A 286 -14.53 52.28 30.83
N GLU A 287 -15.30 51.40 31.47
CA GLU A 287 -14.79 50.19 32.12
C GLU A 287 -14.26 49.20 31.07
N LYS A 288 -15.00 48.96 29.98
CA LYS A 288 -14.53 48.18 28.82
C LYS A 288 -13.29 48.79 28.18
N ARG A 289 -13.13 50.12 28.19
CA ARG A 289 -11.89 50.77 27.71
C ARG A 289 -10.71 50.62 28.67
N ASN A 290 -10.97 50.51 29.97
CA ASN A 290 -9.95 50.40 31.03
C ASN A 290 -9.48 48.96 31.31
N GLN A 291 -10.30 47.96 31.00
CA GLN A 291 -9.94 46.55 31.19
C GLN A 291 -8.58 46.26 30.55
N SER A 292 -7.76 45.47 31.25
CA SER A 292 -6.50 45.04 30.66
C SER A 292 -6.81 44.29 29.37
N LYS A 293 -5.94 44.42 28.38
CA LYS A 293 -6.12 43.70 27.10
C LYS A 293 -6.30 42.19 27.35
N ILE A 294 -5.63 41.62 28.34
CA ILE A 294 -5.84 40.22 28.79
C ILE A 294 -7.27 39.97 29.27
N ASP A 295 -7.85 40.84 30.09
CA ASP A 295 -9.24 40.68 30.54
C ASP A 295 -10.23 40.70 29.38
N LYS A 296 -9.99 41.55 28.37
CA LYS A 296 -10.78 41.56 27.13
C LYS A 296 -10.66 40.25 26.36
N LEU A 297 -9.46 39.68 26.30
CA LEU A 297 -9.24 38.38 25.68
C LEU A 297 -9.99 37.28 26.46
N MET A 298 -9.97 37.32 27.79
CA MET A 298 -10.70 36.37 28.64
C MET A 298 -12.22 36.48 28.49
N GLU A 299 -12.76 37.71 28.45
CA GLU A 299 -14.19 37.97 28.16
C GLU A 299 -14.56 37.53 26.74
N LEU A 300 -13.65 37.67 25.77
CA LEU A 300 -13.85 37.17 24.41
C LEU A 300 -13.86 35.64 24.38
N PHE A 301 -13.03 34.95 25.19
CA PHE A 301 -13.10 33.49 25.33
C PHE A 301 -14.41 33.01 25.95
N GLU A 302 -15.09 33.82 26.75
CA GLU A 302 -16.41 33.49 27.33
C GLU A 302 -17.55 33.71 26.33
N THR A 303 -17.47 34.79 25.55
CA THR A 303 -18.56 35.18 24.63
C THR A 303 -18.42 34.57 23.24
N ASN A 304 -17.21 34.48 22.71
CA ASN A 304 -16.91 33.88 21.39
C ASN A 304 -15.51 33.22 21.37
N PRO A 305 -15.42 31.96 21.84
CA PRO A 305 -14.14 31.25 21.92
C PRO A 305 -13.40 31.15 20.58
N GLN A 306 -14.12 31.02 19.46
CA GLN A 306 -13.50 30.88 18.13
C GLN A 306 -12.82 32.18 17.68
N GLU A 307 -13.41 33.33 17.99
CA GLU A 307 -12.82 34.62 17.69
C GLU A 307 -11.65 34.91 18.62
N ALA A 308 -11.78 34.57 19.90
CA ALA A 308 -10.72 34.73 20.89
C ALA A 308 -9.41 34.02 20.49
N LEU A 309 -9.52 32.83 19.88
CA LEU A 309 -8.36 32.08 19.38
C LEU A 309 -7.51 32.86 18.38
N LYS A 310 -8.08 33.80 17.62
CA LYS A 310 -7.33 34.62 16.65
C LYS A 310 -6.35 35.58 17.32
N TYR A 311 -6.61 35.93 18.58
CA TYR A 311 -5.80 36.84 19.40
C TYR A 311 -5.00 36.09 20.48
N ALA A 312 -5.15 34.77 20.55
CA ALA A 312 -4.55 33.96 21.60
C ALA A 312 -3.02 34.02 21.57
N ILE A 313 -2.46 34.07 22.78
CA ILE A 313 -1.02 34.18 23.02
C ILE A 313 -0.47 32.83 23.46
N PRO A 314 0.58 32.32 22.81
CA PRO A 314 1.27 31.11 23.26
C PRO A 314 1.80 31.25 24.68
N THR A 315 1.50 30.26 25.50
CA THR A 315 1.97 30.18 26.88
C THR A 315 3.24 29.33 26.90
N ASP A 316 4.39 29.90 26.54
CA ASP A 316 5.70 29.25 26.69
C ASP A 316 6.24 29.41 28.11
N SER A 317 6.36 28.30 28.85
CA SER A 317 6.96 28.25 30.20
C SER A 317 8.49 28.35 30.18
N GLU A 318 9.12 28.28 29.01
CA GLU A 318 10.59 28.25 28.86
C GLU A 318 11.27 29.63 28.88
N GLY A 319 10.56 30.71 29.24
CA GLY A 319 11.20 31.95 29.71
C GLY A 319 12.16 32.64 28.74
N THR A 320 12.11 32.37 27.43
CA THR A 320 12.97 33.03 26.44
C THR A 320 12.41 34.37 25.99
N SER A 321 12.14 35.26 26.95
CA SER A 321 12.04 36.70 26.66
C SER A 321 13.47 37.26 26.51
N ARG A 322 14.17 36.85 25.45
CA ARG A 322 15.51 37.36 25.14
C ARG A 322 15.38 38.71 24.45
N GLY A 323 15.39 39.75 25.28
CA GLY A 323 15.70 41.12 24.89
C GLY A 323 14.59 41.85 24.19
N THR A 324 13.81 42.63 24.92
CA THR A 324 13.51 44.05 24.60
C THR A 324 12.62 44.65 25.70
N LYS A 325 12.75 45.97 25.84
CA LYS A 325 12.17 46.90 26.83
C LYS A 325 10.74 46.57 27.26
N GLU A 326 10.38 46.99 28.48
CA GLU A 326 8.99 47.19 28.96
C GLU A 326 8.16 47.88 27.85
N GLY A 327 7.57 47.05 26.99
CA GLY A 327 6.82 47.44 25.83
C GLY A 327 5.35 47.22 26.12
N GLU A 328 4.54 48.20 25.76
CA GLU A 328 3.09 48.15 25.87
C GLU A 328 2.56 46.85 25.23
N PHE A 329 1.87 46.03 26.03
CA PHE A 329 1.30 44.77 25.58
C PHE A 329 0.29 45.03 24.44
N ASN A 330 0.47 44.43 23.26
CA ASN A 330 -0.46 44.54 22.12
C ASN A 330 -1.12 43.20 21.79
N LEU A 331 -2.46 43.22 21.73
CA LEU A 331 -3.30 42.11 21.24
C LEU A 331 -3.59 42.31 19.75
N ASP A 332 -2.57 42.10 18.95
CA ASP A 332 -2.76 42.01 17.50
C ASP A 332 -3.32 40.64 17.14
N LYS A 333 -4.07 40.55 16.04
CA LYS A 333 -4.51 39.28 15.48
C LYS A 333 -3.30 38.46 15.07
N ARG A 334 -3.10 37.33 15.75
CA ARG A 334 -1.96 36.41 15.57
C ARG A 334 -2.30 35.25 14.64
N TRP A 335 -3.58 34.86 14.62
CA TRP A 335 -4.03 33.65 13.95
C TRP A 335 -5.29 33.90 13.11
N ASN A 336 -5.43 33.13 12.04
CA ASN A 336 -6.60 33.11 11.17
C ASN A 336 -7.12 31.67 10.98
N ASN A 337 -8.24 31.51 10.26
CA ASN A 337 -8.83 30.20 10.03
C ASN A 337 -7.93 29.25 9.22
N SER A 338 -7.09 29.77 8.33
CA SER A 338 -6.07 28.95 7.65
C SER A 338 -5.03 28.43 8.63
N ASP A 339 -4.62 29.22 9.62
CA ASP A 339 -3.62 28.80 10.62
C ASP A 339 -4.16 27.65 11.48
N PHE A 340 -5.46 27.69 11.84
CA PHE A 340 -6.10 26.60 12.61
C PHE A 340 -6.23 25.30 11.80
N ASN A 341 -6.36 25.40 10.48
CA ASN A 341 -6.49 24.24 9.60
C ASN A 341 -5.15 23.72 9.09
N ASN A 342 -4.11 24.57 9.02
CA ASN A 342 -2.83 24.31 8.35
C ASN A 342 -1.60 24.63 9.20
N PHE A 343 -1.67 24.43 10.53
CA PHE A 343 -0.57 24.74 11.44
C PHE A 343 0.71 23.88 11.27
N PHE A 344 0.69 22.94 10.31
CA PHE A 344 1.78 22.07 9.87
C PHE A 344 2.56 22.58 8.67
N GLY A 345 1.97 23.50 7.88
CA GLY A 345 2.63 24.08 6.72
C GLY A 345 3.85 24.88 7.14
N ILE A 346 4.94 24.73 6.39
CA ILE A 346 6.25 25.35 6.62
C ILE A 346 6.10 26.88 6.67
N SER A 347 5.85 27.43 7.86
CA SER A 347 6.13 28.82 8.19
C SER A 347 7.09 28.84 9.37
N ASN A 348 8.34 28.49 9.11
CA ASN A 348 9.48 28.70 10.02
C ASN A 348 9.82 30.20 10.19
N ASN A 349 8.85 31.10 10.04
CA ASN A 349 9.10 32.54 10.18
C ASN A 349 7.85 33.27 10.67
N ARG A 350 7.65 33.21 11.99
CA ARG A 350 7.18 34.31 12.83
C ARG A 350 7.52 33.91 14.26
N GLY A 351 8.56 34.55 14.81
CA GLY A 351 8.95 34.38 16.20
C GLY A 351 7.71 34.52 17.08
N SER A 352 7.34 33.41 17.71
CA SER A 352 6.31 33.35 18.73
C SER A 352 6.91 33.92 20.01
N GLY A 353 7.11 35.23 20.04
CA GLY A 353 7.53 35.93 21.25
C GLY A 353 6.45 35.77 22.30
N SER A 354 6.77 35.11 23.41
CA SER A 354 5.95 35.12 24.61
C SER A 354 5.85 36.57 25.10
N ALA A 355 4.64 37.05 25.37
CA ALA A 355 4.46 38.37 25.94
C ALA A 355 4.90 38.33 27.42
N PRO A 356 5.62 39.34 27.94
CA PRO A 356 5.95 39.40 29.35
C PRO A 356 4.65 39.61 30.15
N LEU A 357 4.15 38.53 30.74
CA LEU A 357 2.92 38.46 31.52
C LEU A 357 3.27 38.01 32.94
N ALA A 358 2.54 38.51 33.94
CA ALA A 358 2.75 38.10 35.32
C ALA A 358 2.33 36.62 35.51
N ASP A 359 3.07 35.85 36.31
CA ASP A 359 2.90 34.40 36.48
C ASP A 359 1.45 33.95 36.76
N ASN A 360 0.71 34.69 37.58
CA ASN A 360 -0.70 34.38 37.89
C ASN A 360 -1.62 34.50 36.67
N THR A 361 -1.37 35.47 35.78
CA THR A 361 -2.17 35.64 34.54
C THR A 361 -1.90 34.52 33.54
N PHE A 362 -0.68 33.99 33.54
CA PHE A 362 -0.28 32.90 32.67
C PHE A 362 -0.97 31.59 33.04
N HIS A 363 -1.04 31.27 34.34
CA HIS A 363 -1.77 30.10 34.82
C HIS A 363 -3.27 30.19 34.51
N LEU A 364 -3.88 31.36 34.70
CA LEU A 364 -5.29 31.59 34.38
C LEU A 364 -5.58 31.40 32.88
N LEU A 365 -4.68 31.90 32.03
CA LEU A 365 -4.78 31.77 30.57
C LEU A 365 -4.66 30.31 30.13
N GLN A 366 -3.71 29.55 30.69
CA GLN A 366 -3.58 28.11 30.43
C GLN A 366 -4.84 27.34 30.83
N GLN A 367 -5.42 27.65 32.00
CA GLN A 367 -6.66 27.02 32.46
C GLN A 367 -7.81 27.29 31.49
N LYS A 368 -7.93 28.54 31.00
CA LYS A 368 -8.95 28.92 30.04
C LYS A 368 -8.76 28.24 28.68
N TYR A 369 -7.52 28.11 28.21
CA TYR A 369 -7.20 27.37 26.99
C TYR A 369 -7.59 25.90 27.10
N ARG A 370 -7.24 25.23 28.22
CA ARG A 370 -7.64 23.83 28.45
C ARG A 370 -9.15 23.66 28.51
N GLN A 371 -9.86 24.57 29.18
CA GLN A 371 -11.33 24.56 29.20
C GLN A 371 -11.90 24.72 27.79
N THR A 372 -11.42 25.71 27.04
CA THR A 372 -11.88 25.98 25.67
C THR A 372 -11.60 24.80 24.74
N ALA A 373 -10.42 24.17 24.85
CA ALA A 373 -10.07 22.99 24.08
C ALA A 373 -11.00 21.80 24.38
N LYS A 374 -11.37 21.60 25.66
CA LYS A 374 -12.34 20.59 26.06
C LYS A 374 -13.72 20.85 25.44
N GLU A 375 -14.23 22.08 25.53
CA GLU A 375 -15.50 22.47 24.94
C GLU A 375 -15.52 22.29 23.41
N LEU A 376 -14.41 22.60 22.73
CA LEU A 376 -14.28 22.38 21.28
C LEU A 376 -14.23 20.89 20.91
N THR A 377 -13.59 20.08 21.74
CA THR A 377 -13.54 18.62 21.57
C THR A 377 -14.95 18.02 21.70
N GLU A 378 -15.72 18.45 22.70
CA GLU A 378 -17.12 18.04 22.89
C GLU A 378 -18.02 18.45 21.72
N LYS A 379 -17.71 19.57 21.06
CA LYS A 379 -18.40 20.05 19.84
C LYS A 379 -17.93 19.33 18.56
N GLY A 380 -16.91 18.47 18.62
CA GLY A 380 -16.35 17.77 17.46
C GLY A 380 -15.33 18.59 16.65
N ASP A 381 -14.95 19.78 17.11
CA ASP A 381 -14.00 20.69 16.46
C ASP A 381 -12.54 20.30 16.81
N PHE A 382 -12.16 19.04 16.53
CA PHE A 382 -10.87 18.45 16.94
C PHE A 382 -9.64 19.23 16.43
N LYS A 383 -9.69 19.83 15.23
CA LYS A 383 -8.57 20.61 14.67
C LYS A 383 -8.26 21.85 15.50
N LYS A 384 -9.28 22.60 15.92
CA LYS A 384 -9.10 23.80 16.75
C LYS A 384 -8.66 23.44 18.17
N ALA A 385 -9.21 22.36 18.73
CA ALA A 385 -8.76 21.84 20.02
C ALA A 385 -7.28 21.43 19.99
N ALA A 386 -6.88 20.67 18.96
CA ALA A 386 -5.48 20.28 18.76
C ALA A 386 -4.56 21.50 18.54
N PHE A 387 -5.02 22.52 17.81
CA PHE A 387 -4.29 23.77 17.65
C PHE A 387 -3.98 24.44 19.00
N ILE A 388 -4.96 24.50 19.90
CA ILE A 388 -4.77 25.07 21.24
C ILE A 388 -3.68 24.30 21.98
N HIS A 389 -3.77 22.97 22.02
CA HIS A 389 -2.78 22.14 22.70
C HIS A 389 -1.39 22.28 22.06
N LEU A 390 -1.29 22.30 20.74
CA LEU A 390 0.01 22.36 20.05
C LEU A 390 0.67 23.74 20.09
N LYS A 391 -0.05 24.79 19.67
CA LYS A 391 0.52 26.13 19.47
C LYS A 391 0.46 26.98 20.73
N LEU A 392 -0.61 26.87 21.51
CA LEU A 392 -0.78 27.70 22.70
C LEU A 392 -0.17 27.05 23.95
N LEU A 393 -0.48 25.77 24.19
CA LEU A 393 -0.02 25.04 25.38
C LEU A 393 1.30 24.26 25.18
N LYS A 394 1.76 24.09 23.93
CA LYS A 394 2.94 23.28 23.55
C LYS A 394 2.85 21.80 23.93
N GLU A 395 1.67 21.28 24.16
CA GLU A 395 1.38 19.88 24.47
C GLU A 395 1.24 19.05 23.18
N HIS A 396 2.36 18.60 22.61
CA HIS A 396 2.40 17.95 21.30
C HIS A 396 1.65 16.61 21.30
N TYR A 397 1.84 15.79 22.34
CA TYR A 397 1.19 14.49 22.46
C TYR A 397 -0.35 14.60 22.55
N THR A 398 -0.85 15.52 23.38
CA THR A 398 -2.29 15.76 23.55
C THR A 398 -2.93 16.23 22.25
N ALA A 399 -2.27 17.15 21.55
CA ALA A 399 -2.73 17.64 20.25
C ALA A 399 -2.83 16.51 19.22
N ALA A 400 -1.81 15.65 19.13
CA ALA A 400 -1.79 14.52 18.22
C ALA A 400 -2.91 13.50 18.53
N SER A 401 -3.12 13.19 19.80
CA SER A 401 -4.18 12.28 20.23
C SER A 401 -5.57 12.82 19.92
N LEU A 402 -5.82 14.11 20.09
CA LEU A 402 -7.09 14.75 19.71
C LEU A 402 -7.35 14.67 18.20
N LEU A 403 -6.32 14.85 17.37
CA LEU A 403 -6.44 14.70 15.92
C LEU A 403 -6.72 13.25 15.52
N GLU A 404 -6.08 12.29 16.20
CA GLU A 404 -6.33 10.86 16.00
C GLU A 404 -7.78 10.49 16.34
N GLN A 405 -8.31 10.99 17.45
CA GLN A 405 -9.74 10.84 17.82
C GLN A 405 -10.66 11.45 16.76
N GLY A 406 -10.28 12.61 16.21
CA GLY A 406 -10.94 13.26 15.08
C GLY A 406 -10.74 12.58 13.72
N LYS A 407 -10.02 11.46 13.65
CA LYS A 407 -9.67 10.72 12.42
C LYS A 407 -8.80 11.51 11.43
N PHE A 408 -8.12 12.55 11.88
CA PHE A 408 -7.16 13.33 11.09
C PHE A 408 -5.77 12.68 11.20
N TYR A 409 -5.66 11.45 10.69
CA TYR A 409 -4.49 10.60 10.90
C TYR A 409 -3.18 11.15 10.32
N GLN A 410 -3.23 11.80 9.15
CA GLN A 410 -2.05 12.40 8.52
C GLN A 410 -1.49 13.53 9.39
N ASP A 411 -2.37 14.41 9.85
CA ASP A 411 -2.04 15.56 10.71
C ASP A 411 -1.49 15.05 12.06
N ALA A 412 -2.14 14.06 12.67
CA ALA A 412 -1.67 13.44 13.92
C ALA A 412 -0.26 12.83 13.78
N ALA A 413 -0.01 12.09 12.68
CA ALA A 413 1.29 11.47 12.43
C ALA A 413 2.40 12.52 12.29
N MET A 414 2.13 13.65 11.65
CA MET A 414 3.11 14.75 11.53
C MET A 414 3.46 15.35 12.90
N ILE A 415 2.50 15.56 13.81
CA ILE A 415 2.81 16.02 15.18
C ILE A 415 3.66 14.98 15.91
N TYR A 416 3.31 13.70 15.81
CA TYR A 416 4.06 12.63 16.47
C TYR A 416 5.52 12.58 15.99
N LEU A 417 5.76 12.78 14.68
CA LEU A 417 7.12 12.88 14.15
C LEU A 417 7.88 14.10 14.68
N GLN A 418 7.24 15.27 14.81
CA GLN A 418 7.85 16.45 15.43
C GLN A 418 8.22 16.20 16.90
N GLY A 419 7.37 15.46 17.63
CA GLY A 419 7.62 15.03 19.00
C GLY A 419 8.57 13.84 19.14
N ASN A 420 9.25 13.42 18.07
CA ASN A 420 10.15 12.26 18.01
C ASN A 420 9.50 10.93 18.46
N ASN A 421 8.18 10.79 18.34
CA ASN A 421 7.45 9.57 18.64
C ASN A 421 7.08 8.86 17.33
N LYS A 422 8.04 8.07 16.81
CA LYS A 422 7.89 7.39 15.51
C LYS A 422 6.88 6.24 15.57
N GLU A 423 6.75 5.54 16.71
CA GLU A 423 5.77 4.46 16.86
C GLU A 423 4.34 4.94 16.62
N ASN A 424 3.93 6.00 17.32
CA ASN A 424 2.57 6.53 17.19
C ASN A 424 2.33 7.16 15.81
N ALA A 425 3.35 7.75 15.21
CA ALA A 425 3.27 8.24 13.84
C ALA A 425 3.02 7.11 12.84
N ALA A 426 3.73 5.98 12.96
CA ALA A 426 3.55 4.82 12.10
C ALA A 426 2.15 4.22 12.24
N GLU A 427 1.64 4.14 13.47
CA GLU A 427 0.28 3.66 13.77
C GLU A 427 -0.79 4.61 13.21
N CYS A 428 -0.60 5.92 13.31
CA CYS A 428 -1.50 6.89 12.69
C CYS A 428 -1.54 6.70 11.16
N TYR A 429 -0.40 6.55 10.50
CA TYR A 429 -0.38 6.28 9.06
C TYR A 429 -1.05 4.94 8.69
N GLU A 430 -0.91 3.90 9.53
CA GLU A 430 -1.63 2.64 9.37
C GLU A 430 -3.15 2.84 9.46
N LYS A 431 -3.64 3.53 10.50
CA LYS A 431 -5.07 3.85 10.70
C LYS A 431 -5.64 4.70 9.56
N GLY A 432 -4.83 5.60 8.99
CA GLY A 432 -5.18 6.42 7.84
C GLY A 432 -5.06 5.72 6.49
N ASN A 433 -4.75 4.42 6.45
CA ASN A 433 -4.51 3.63 5.23
C ASN A 433 -3.41 4.23 4.31
N MET A 434 -2.45 4.95 4.92
CA MET A 434 -1.23 5.48 4.31
C MET A 434 -0.09 4.48 4.54
N ILE A 435 -0.26 3.30 3.95
CA ILE A 435 0.52 2.11 4.31
C ILE A 435 2.01 2.24 3.96
N LYS A 436 2.36 3.00 2.90
CA LYS A 436 3.76 3.13 2.48
C LYS A 436 4.58 3.92 3.48
N GLU A 437 4.03 5.02 3.98
CA GLU A 437 4.65 5.89 4.97
C GLU A 437 4.75 5.17 6.32
N SER A 438 3.72 4.40 6.70
CA SER A 438 3.77 3.52 7.87
C SER A 438 4.88 2.46 7.75
N ILE A 439 5.03 1.83 6.58
CA ILE A 439 6.10 0.86 6.29
C ILE A 439 7.49 1.48 6.46
N GLU A 440 7.71 2.69 5.96
CA GLU A 440 9.00 3.38 6.07
C GLU A 440 9.38 3.62 7.54
N LEU A 441 8.43 4.11 8.35
CA LEU A 441 8.68 4.31 9.78
C LEU A 441 8.91 3.00 10.54
N TYR A 442 8.12 1.95 10.26
CA TYR A 442 8.32 0.66 10.93
C TYR A 442 9.64 -0.02 10.56
N LYS A 443 10.20 0.26 9.38
CA LYS A 443 11.57 -0.16 9.03
C LYS A 443 12.61 0.55 9.87
N GLU A 444 12.48 1.86 10.08
CA GLU A 444 13.40 2.61 10.96
C GLU A 444 13.34 2.13 12.41
N LEU A 445 12.17 1.68 12.85
CA LEU A 445 11.94 1.11 14.18
C LEU A 445 12.35 -0.37 14.31
N ASN A 446 12.88 -0.99 13.25
CA ASN A 446 13.21 -2.42 13.19
C ASN A 446 12.04 -3.35 13.57
N ARG A 447 10.80 -2.94 13.28
CA ARG A 447 9.57 -3.74 13.52
C ARG A 447 9.26 -4.62 12.30
N ASP A 448 10.15 -5.56 11.98
CA ASP A 448 10.09 -6.34 10.73
C ASP A 448 8.78 -7.13 10.55
N GLU A 449 8.18 -7.66 11.62
CA GLU A 449 6.91 -8.40 11.54
C GLU A 449 5.76 -7.48 11.07
N LYS A 450 5.68 -6.27 11.64
CA LYS A 450 4.71 -5.26 11.24
C LYS A 450 4.92 -4.82 9.79
N VAL A 451 6.18 -4.65 9.37
CA VAL A 451 6.49 -4.35 7.97
C VAL A 451 6.01 -5.47 7.04
N GLY A 452 6.21 -6.73 7.42
CA GLY A 452 5.69 -7.90 6.71
C GLY A 452 4.17 -7.89 6.60
N ASP A 453 3.47 -7.61 7.70
CA ASP A 453 2.01 -7.50 7.77
C ASP A 453 1.48 -6.42 6.83
N LEU A 454 2.07 -5.23 6.87
CA LEU A 454 1.69 -4.11 6.00
C LEU A 454 1.95 -4.41 4.53
N TYR A 455 3.06 -5.07 4.18
CA TYR A 455 3.31 -5.53 2.81
C TYR A 455 2.28 -6.58 2.36
N SER A 456 1.84 -7.44 3.26
CA SER A 456 0.79 -8.43 2.99
C SER A 456 -0.54 -7.76 2.68
N LEU A 457 -0.93 -6.73 3.45
CA LEU A 457 -2.15 -5.94 3.24
C LEU A 457 -2.20 -5.29 1.85
N ILE A 458 -1.05 -4.82 1.34
CA ILE A 458 -0.97 -4.22 0.00
C ILE A 458 -0.69 -5.24 -1.11
N ASN A 459 -0.90 -6.53 -0.82
CA ASN A 459 -0.70 -7.68 -1.69
C ASN A 459 0.71 -7.77 -2.30
N LYS A 460 1.72 -7.27 -1.58
CA LYS A 460 3.14 -7.39 -1.91
C LYS A 460 3.74 -8.59 -1.21
N LYS A 461 3.27 -9.78 -1.61
CA LYS A 461 3.62 -11.04 -0.94
C LYS A 461 5.12 -11.28 -0.90
N LYS A 462 5.86 -11.01 -1.98
CA LYS A 462 7.32 -11.26 -2.02
C LYS A 462 8.05 -10.43 -0.97
N GLU A 463 7.73 -9.14 -0.90
CA GLU A 463 8.29 -8.24 0.11
C GLU A 463 7.86 -8.65 1.53
N ALA A 464 6.59 -9.02 1.74
CA ALA A 464 6.12 -9.51 3.03
C ALA A 464 6.91 -10.73 3.52
N HIS A 465 7.10 -11.73 2.64
CA HIS A 465 7.86 -12.94 2.96
C HIS A 465 9.33 -12.65 3.30
N PHE A 466 9.94 -11.67 2.64
CA PHE A 466 11.31 -11.25 2.97
C PHE A 466 11.42 -10.72 4.40
N TYR A 467 10.47 -9.88 4.84
CA TYR A 467 10.46 -9.35 6.20
C TYR A 467 10.08 -10.41 7.23
N TYR A 468 9.10 -11.27 6.94
CA TYR A 468 8.80 -12.40 7.81
C TYR A 468 10.00 -13.34 7.98
N GLN A 469 10.77 -13.59 6.91
CA GLN A 469 11.98 -14.41 6.99
C GLN A 469 13.00 -13.86 7.99
N LYS A 470 13.19 -12.53 8.03
CA LYS A 470 14.06 -11.89 9.04
C LYS A 470 13.57 -12.13 10.47
N VAL A 471 12.25 -12.07 10.68
CA VAL A 471 11.65 -12.34 11.99
C VAL A 471 11.81 -13.81 12.38
N VAL A 472 11.66 -14.75 11.43
CA VAL A 472 11.97 -16.16 11.64
C VAL A 472 13.42 -16.34 12.09
N GLU A 473 14.37 -15.73 11.37
CA GLU A 473 15.80 -15.83 11.69
C GLU A 473 16.09 -15.27 13.08
N SER A 474 15.56 -14.09 13.41
CA SER A 474 15.68 -13.51 14.76
C SER A 474 15.05 -14.40 15.84
N HIS A 475 13.90 -15.02 15.58
CA HIS A 475 13.29 -15.97 16.50
C HIS A 475 14.14 -17.22 16.70
N LYS A 476 14.72 -17.77 15.64
CA LYS A 476 15.65 -18.91 15.72
C LYS A 476 16.90 -18.57 16.54
N GLU A 477 17.52 -17.43 16.29
CA GLU A 477 18.67 -16.92 17.06
C GLU A 477 18.34 -16.78 18.56
N ASN A 478 17.13 -16.28 18.86
CA ASN A 478 16.61 -16.16 20.22
C ASN A 478 16.01 -17.46 20.77
N LYS A 479 16.22 -18.61 20.11
CA LYS A 479 15.77 -19.94 20.55
C LYS A 479 14.24 -20.10 20.66
N LYS A 480 13.46 -19.27 19.95
CA LYS A 480 11.98 -19.26 19.91
C LYS A 480 11.44 -20.00 18.67
N TYR A 481 11.71 -21.30 18.58
CA TYR A 481 11.37 -22.12 17.41
C TYR A 481 9.85 -22.24 17.15
N VAL A 482 9.03 -22.34 18.21
CA VAL A 482 7.57 -22.42 18.07
C VAL A 482 7.00 -21.15 17.42
N SER A 483 7.46 -19.97 17.87
CA SER A 483 7.06 -18.69 17.27
C SER A 483 7.47 -18.56 15.81
N ALA A 484 8.69 -18.99 15.47
CA ALA A 484 9.18 -19.03 14.09
C ALA A 484 8.32 -19.94 13.19
N ALA A 485 7.94 -21.12 13.68
CA ALA A 485 7.09 -22.06 12.95
C ALA A 485 5.67 -21.52 12.71
N LEU A 486 5.10 -20.82 13.70
CA LEU A 486 3.80 -20.16 13.55
C LEU A 486 3.82 -19.09 12.46
N LEU A 487 4.93 -18.35 12.32
CA LEU A 487 5.06 -17.34 11.28
C LEU A 487 5.06 -17.98 9.87
N TYR A 488 5.79 -19.10 9.69
CA TYR A 488 5.77 -19.84 8.43
C TYR A 488 4.37 -20.35 8.07
N ARG A 489 3.68 -20.96 9.04
CA ARG A 489 2.34 -21.53 8.82
C ARG A 489 1.30 -20.45 8.55
N ASN A 490 1.21 -19.43 9.41
CA ASN A 490 0.09 -18.48 9.44
C ASN A 490 0.30 -17.25 8.55
N LYS A 491 1.53 -16.72 8.45
CA LYS A 491 1.82 -15.47 7.72
C LYS A 491 2.40 -15.71 6.33
N MET A 492 3.18 -16.78 6.17
CA MET A 492 3.83 -17.13 4.89
C MET A 492 3.11 -18.26 4.13
N ASN A 493 2.10 -18.91 4.72
CA ASN A 493 1.42 -20.07 4.14
C ASN A 493 2.39 -21.18 3.67
N LYS A 494 3.43 -21.43 4.46
CA LYS A 494 4.45 -22.48 4.24
C LYS A 494 4.45 -23.47 5.41
N PRO A 495 3.41 -24.32 5.56
CA PRO A 495 3.28 -25.22 6.70
C PRO A 495 4.47 -26.21 6.81
N MET A 496 5.01 -26.69 5.68
CA MET A 496 6.14 -27.61 5.68
C MET A 496 7.41 -26.99 6.28
N SER A 497 7.74 -25.75 5.92
CA SER A 497 8.87 -25.02 6.52
C SER A 497 8.68 -24.77 8.01
N GLY A 498 7.42 -24.59 8.45
CA GLY A 498 7.11 -24.53 9.88
C GLY A 498 7.41 -25.84 10.60
N GLN A 499 7.05 -26.98 10.00
CA GLN A 499 7.35 -28.31 10.54
C GLN A 499 8.86 -28.56 10.64
N GLU A 500 9.64 -28.16 9.63
CA GLU A 500 11.10 -28.27 9.65
C GLU A 500 11.72 -27.50 10.83
N VAL A 501 11.25 -26.27 11.10
CA VAL A 501 11.75 -25.45 12.22
C VAL A 501 11.37 -26.04 13.58
N LEU A 502 10.16 -26.59 13.74
CA LEU A 502 9.81 -27.31 14.96
C LEU A 502 10.72 -28.52 15.16
N MET A 503 11.08 -29.20 14.06
CA MET A 503 11.95 -30.35 14.14
C MET A 503 13.38 -30.00 14.50
N GLU A 504 13.89 -28.90 13.98
CA GLU A 504 15.17 -28.32 14.37
C GLU A 504 15.22 -27.94 15.87
N GLY A 505 14.14 -27.35 16.41
CA GLY A 505 14.06 -27.02 17.84
C GLY A 505 14.09 -28.26 18.73
N TRP A 506 13.37 -29.30 18.34
CA TRP A 506 13.35 -30.61 19.00
C TRP A 506 14.73 -31.30 18.99
N GLU A 507 15.37 -31.39 17.82
CA GLU A 507 16.68 -32.05 17.67
C GLU A 507 17.79 -31.35 18.47
N ASN A 508 17.71 -30.03 18.58
CA ASN A 508 18.64 -29.21 19.37
C ASN A 508 18.30 -29.14 20.87
N GLN A 509 17.25 -29.85 21.32
CA GLN A 509 16.76 -29.85 22.71
C GLN A 509 16.35 -28.46 23.23
N ILE A 510 15.92 -27.57 22.33
CA ILE A 510 15.46 -26.22 22.68
C ILE A 510 13.94 -26.24 22.75
N ASP A 511 13.40 -26.07 23.96
CA ASP A 511 11.94 -26.14 24.20
C ASP A 511 11.30 -27.39 23.55
N ALA A 512 11.99 -28.52 23.72
CA ALA A 512 11.79 -29.74 22.95
C ALA A 512 10.32 -30.24 23.01
N PHE A 513 9.74 -30.27 24.22
CA PHE A 513 8.35 -30.67 24.40
C PHE A 513 7.39 -29.80 23.57
N ASN A 514 7.49 -28.47 23.67
CA ASN A 514 6.58 -27.59 22.93
C ASN A 514 6.80 -27.67 21.43
N CYS A 515 8.05 -27.78 20.96
CA CYS A 515 8.35 -27.93 19.54
C CYS A 515 7.70 -29.20 18.97
N LEU A 516 7.90 -30.34 19.64
CA LEU A 516 7.35 -31.61 19.17
C LEU A 516 5.84 -31.72 19.37
N ASN A 517 5.29 -31.19 20.46
CA ASN A 517 3.85 -31.12 20.66
C ASN A 517 3.17 -30.28 19.55
N ASN A 518 3.74 -29.11 19.21
CA ASN A 518 3.22 -28.29 18.11
C ASN A 518 3.39 -28.99 16.75
N TYR A 519 4.43 -29.80 16.56
CA TYR A 519 4.62 -30.58 15.33
C TYR A 519 3.46 -31.55 15.10
N PHE A 520 3.08 -32.31 16.13
CA PHE A 520 1.95 -33.25 16.05
C PHE A 520 0.59 -32.56 16.03
N VAL A 521 0.43 -31.42 16.72
CA VAL A 521 -0.78 -30.59 16.57
C VAL A 521 -0.95 -30.11 15.13
N ASN A 522 0.12 -29.63 14.49
CA ASN A 522 0.10 -29.23 13.09
C ASN A 522 -0.20 -30.41 12.17
N LEU A 523 0.39 -31.58 12.45
CA LEU A 523 0.15 -32.79 11.66
C LEU A 523 -1.33 -33.22 11.72
N ARG A 524 -1.94 -33.21 12.91
CA ARG A 524 -3.37 -33.52 13.08
C ARG A 524 -4.29 -32.49 12.44
N ASN A 525 -3.88 -31.21 12.39
CA ASN A 525 -4.64 -30.20 11.67
C ASN A 525 -4.59 -30.39 10.15
N ASP A 526 -3.57 -31.08 9.64
CA ASP A 526 -3.36 -31.30 8.21
C ASP A 526 -3.89 -32.68 7.74
N THR A 527 -3.99 -33.68 8.64
CA THR A 527 -4.50 -35.02 8.34
C THR A 527 -5.07 -35.73 9.58
N ASP A 528 -6.16 -36.48 9.40
CA ASP A 528 -6.75 -37.37 10.42
C ASP A 528 -6.28 -38.83 10.29
N ASP A 529 -5.30 -39.12 9.42
CA ASP A 529 -4.80 -40.47 9.20
C ASP A 529 -3.82 -40.91 10.31
N ASP A 530 -4.33 -41.79 11.18
CA ASP A 530 -3.58 -42.38 12.30
C ASP A 530 -2.32 -43.16 11.85
N GLU A 531 -2.28 -43.72 10.64
CA GLU A 531 -1.09 -44.42 10.14
C GLU A 531 0.05 -43.42 9.84
N ILE A 532 -0.26 -42.22 9.34
CA ILE A 532 0.76 -41.17 9.15
C ILE A 532 1.34 -40.74 10.49
N ILE A 533 0.49 -40.56 11.51
CA ILE A 533 0.93 -40.18 12.86
C ILE A 533 1.82 -41.27 13.45
N LYS A 534 1.40 -42.53 13.32
CA LYS A 534 2.16 -43.71 13.73
C LYS A 534 3.53 -43.80 13.06
N ASP A 535 3.60 -43.60 11.74
CA ASP A 535 4.86 -43.59 10.99
C ASP A 535 5.80 -42.47 11.47
N LYS A 536 5.26 -41.28 11.77
CA LYS A 536 6.06 -40.18 12.32
C LYS A 536 6.56 -40.49 13.72
N LEU A 537 5.71 -41.03 14.60
CA LEU A 537 6.13 -41.48 15.94
C LEU A 537 7.22 -42.56 15.87
N ASP A 538 7.10 -43.51 14.94
CA ASP A 538 8.11 -44.55 14.70
C ASP A 538 9.43 -43.95 14.21
N SER A 539 9.36 -43.02 13.25
CA SER A 539 10.55 -42.34 12.71
C SER A 539 11.30 -41.55 13.78
N ILE A 540 10.56 -40.89 14.68
CA ILE A 540 11.12 -40.19 15.83
C ILE A 540 11.70 -41.21 16.79
N TYR A 541 10.99 -42.27 17.16
CA TYR A 541 11.53 -43.26 18.10
C TYR A 541 12.80 -43.97 17.60
N ARG A 542 12.91 -44.25 16.30
CA ARG A 542 14.03 -45.02 15.70
C ARG A 542 15.30 -44.20 15.47
N ASN A 543 15.23 -42.88 15.46
CA ASN A 543 16.40 -42.07 15.14
C ASN A 543 17.45 -42.14 16.28
N SER A 544 18.70 -42.41 15.90
CA SER A 544 19.76 -42.81 16.82
C SER A 544 20.18 -41.71 17.80
N ARG A 545 19.83 -40.44 17.54
CA ARG A 545 20.11 -39.30 18.42
C ARG A 545 19.18 -39.20 19.64
N PHE A 546 18.18 -40.08 19.75
CA PHE A 546 17.12 -40.00 20.77
C PHE A 546 17.44 -40.52 22.17
N GLN A 547 18.60 -41.14 22.38
CA GLN A 547 18.93 -41.74 23.67
C GLN A 547 18.98 -40.74 24.85
N VAL A 548 19.09 -39.43 24.57
CA VAL A 548 19.17 -38.36 25.59
C VAL A 548 17.85 -37.57 25.76
N ILE A 549 16.85 -37.76 24.89
CA ILE A 549 15.63 -36.90 24.79
C ILE A 549 14.34 -37.65 25.21
N TYR A 550 14.47 -38.70 26.01
CA TYR A 550 13.33 -39.54 26.39
C TYR A 550 12.28 -38.82 27.24
N LYS A 551 12.67 -37.91 28.14
CA LYS A 551 11.70 -37.20 29.01
C LYS A 551 10.73 -36.32 28.19
N PRO A 552 11.21 -35.36 27.36
CA PRO A 552 10.31 -34.53 26.56
C PRO A 552 9.47 -35.34 25.57
N PHE A 553 10.03 -36.42 24.99
CA PHE A 553 9.28 -37.26 24.05
C PHE A 553 8.12 -37.96 24.76
N LEU A 554 8.40 -38.53 25.93
CA LEU A 554 7.41 -39.23 26.73
C LEU A 554 6.29 -38.30 27.21
N ASP A 555 6.60 -37.04 27.50
CA ASP A 555 5.57 -36.03 27.80
C ASP A 555 4.68 -35.74 26.57
N VAL A 556 5.24 -35.69 25.36
CA VAL A 556 4.43 -35.60 24.13
C VAL A 556 3.57 -36.86 23.94
N LEU A 557 4.11 -38.05 24.18
CA LEU A 557 3.33 -39.30 24.12
C LEU A 557 2.14 -39.29 25.08
N LYS A 558 2.30 -38.73 26.30
CA LYS A 558 1.17 -38.55 27.23
C LYS A 558 0.08 -37.63 26.66
N HIS A 559 0.49 -36.55 25.99
CA HIS A 559 -0.45 -35.62 25.37
C HIS A 559 -1.18 -36.26 24.18
N GLU A 560 -0.47 -36.98 23.31
CA GLU A 560 -1.07 -37.72 22.20
C GLU A 560 -1.96 -38.86 22.67
N TYR A 561 -1.59 -39.58 23.73
CA TYR A 561 -2.38 -40.69 24.30
C TYR A 561 -3.77 -40.26 24.79
N LYS A 562 -3.92 -39.02 25.26
CA LYS A 562 -5.21 -38.48 25.75
C LYS A 562 -6.17 -38.07 24.64
N LYS A 563 -5.70 -37.97 23.40
CA LYS A 563 -6.53 -37.52 22.27
C LYS A 563 -7.46 -38.64 21.81
N GLU A 564 -8.60 -38.27 21.27
CA GLU A 564 -9.51 -39.20 20.61
C GLU A 564 -8.85 -39.73 19.33
N GLN A 565 -8.67 -41.05 19.25
CA GLN A 565 -7.96 -41.73 18.16
C GLN A 565 -8.29 -43.23 18.17
N SER A 566 -7.84 -43.97 17.15
CA SER A 566 -8.07 -45.41 17.09
C SER A 566 -7.45 -46.18 18.26
N GLU A 567 -8.06 -47.31 18.62
CA GLU A 567 -7.50 -48.22 19.63
C GLU A 567 -6.11 -48.70 19.23
N ASN A 568 -5.86 -48.90 17.93
CA ASN A 568 -4.57 -49.31 17.38
C ASN A 568 -3.47 -48.27 17.64
N LEU A 569 -3.73 -46.98 17.37
CA LEU A 569 -2.76 -45.91 17.63
C LEU A 569 -2.53 -45.73 19.13
N THR A 570 -3.60 -45.81 19.94
CA THR A 570 -3.53 -45.74 21.40
C THR A 570 -2.67 -46.87 21.98
N HIS A 571 -2.86 -48.09 21.49
CA HIS A 571 -2.03 -49.24 21.84
C HIS A 571 -0.56 -49.00 21.44
N TYR A 572 -0.33 -48.52 20.22
CA TYR A 572 1.02 -48.27 19.72
C TYR A 572 1.78 -47.19 20.52
N ILE A 573 1.13 -46.08 20.86
CA ILE A 573 1.71 -45.02 21.71
C ILE A 573 2.12 -45.59 23.08
N ARG A 574 1.27 -46.42 23.68
CA ARG A 574 1.55 -47.10 24.95
C ARG A 574 2.76 -48.03 24.84
N GLU A 575 2.87 -48.81 23.77
CA GLU A 575 4.02 -49.69 23.52
C GLU A 575 5.33 -48.91 23.37
N ILE A 576 5.34 -47.79 22.65
CA ILE A 576 6.52 -46.91 22.58
C ILE A 576 6.87 -46.39 23.98
N ALA A 577 5.89 -45.89 24.72
CA ALA A 577 6.11 -45.36 26.06
C ALA A 577 6.72 -46.41 27.00
N TYR A 578 6.23 -47.65 26.98
CA TYR A 578 6.79 -48.75 27.77
C TYR A 578 8.24 -49.05 27.39
N LYS A 579 8.56 -49.10 26.10
CA LYS A 579 9.95 -49.32 25.64
C LYS A 579 10.89 -48.20 26.09
N ILE A 580 10.41 -46.97 26.19
CA ILE A 580 11.19 -45.83 26.70
C ILE A 580 11.38 -45.94 28.21
N ILE A 581 10.30 -46.22 28.95
CA ILE A 581 10.34 -46.37 30.41
C ILE A 581 11.26 -47.53 30.79
N SER A 582 11.13 -48.70 30.15
CA SER A 582 11.95 -49.87 30.47
C SER A 582 13.44 -49.64 30.25
N LYS A 583 13.82 -48.80 29.27
CA LYS A 583 15.22 -48.44 29.00
C LYS A 583 15.77 -47.45 30.03
N THR A 584 14.95 -46.52 30.50
CA THR A 584 15.39 -45.40 31.36
C THR A 584 15.16 -45.62 32.85
N ILE A 585 14.32 -46.59 33.25
CA ILE A 585 13.91 -46.83 34.64
C ILE A 585 15.07 -47.22 35.57
N ASN A 586 16.12 -47.86 35.04
CA ASN A 586 17.32 -48.21 35.82
C ASN A 586 18.21 -46.99 36.11
N GLU A 587 18.16 -45.97 35.24
CA GLU A 587 18.93 -44.73 35.39
C GLU A 587 18.16 -43.69 36.22
N ASP A 588 16.84 -43.58 36.02
CA ASP A 588 15.95 -42.69 36.75
C ASP A 588 14.69 -43.44 37.19
N LYS A 589 14.67 -43.88 38.46
CA LYS A 589 13.52 -44.60 39.06
C LYS A 589 12.22 -43.79 39.01
N ASN A 590 12.27 -42.45 38.88
CA ASN A 590 11.07 -41.63 38.74
C ASN A 590 10.32 -41.91 37.43
N MET A 591 10.99 -42.51 36.43
CA MET A 591 10.35 -42.88 35.16
C MET A 591 9.21 -43.88 35.33
N ALA A 592 9.24 -44.70 36.40
CA ALA A 592 8.18 -45.64 36.73
C ALA A 592 6.82 -44.94 36.89
N GLU A 593 6.79 -43.71 37.43
CA GLU A 593 5.53 -42.97 37.62
C GLU A 593 4.79 -42.66 36.33
N ASN A 594 5.49 -42.67 35.20
CA ASN A 594 4.87 -42.42 33.92
C ASN A 594 3.91 -43.54 33.49
N LEU A 595 4.07 -44.76 34.02
CA LEU A 595 3.23 -45.91 33.69
C LEU A 595 1.75 -45.68 34.01
N LYS A 596 1.43 -44.90 35.06
CA LYS A 596 0.04 -44.59 35.43
C LYS A 596 -0.72 -43.80 34.36
N PHE A 597 -0.01 -42.96 33.59
CA PHE A 597 -0.64 -42.14 32.55
C PHE A 597 -1.11 -42.95 31.35
N PHE A 598 -0.42 -44.05 31.05
CA PHE A 598 -0.76 -44.95 29.94
C PHE A 598 -1.64 -46.14 30.38
N ASN A 599 -1.99 -46.18 31.68
CA ASN A 599 -2.83 -47.22 32.29
C ASN A 599 -3.87 -46.60 33.25
N PRO A 600 -4.72 -45.67 32.80
CA PRO A 600 -5.59 -44.89 33.69
C PRO A 600 -6.59 -45.75 34.49
N ASN A 601 -6.93 -46.94 34.01
CA ASN A 601 -7.88 -47.85 34.64
C ASN A 601 -7.22 -48.91 35.55
N ASP A 602 -5.88 -49.00 35.58
CA ASP A 602 -5.16 -50.02 36.33
C ASP A 602 -4.54 -49.45 37.62
N LYS A 603 -5.29 -49.58 38.72
CA LYS A 603 -4.86 -49.13 40.06
C LYS A 603 -3.69 -49.95 40.61
N MET A 604 -3.47 -51.17 40.12
CA MET A 604 -2.38 -52.02 40.59
C MET A 604 -1.05 -51.53 40.05
N ILE A 605 -0.99 -51.21 38.75
CA ILE A 605 0.20 -50.61 38.11
C ILE A 605 0.56 -49.28 38.77
N GLU A 606 -0.42 -48.45 39.11
CA GLU A 606 -0.16 -47.18 39.80
C GLU A 606 0.55 -47.41 41.16
N LYS A 607 0.02 -48.34 41.97
CA LYS A 607 0.60 -48.67 43.27
C LYS A 607 2.01 -49.26 43.13
N GLU A 608 2.20 -50.18 42.19
CA GLU A 608 3.50 -50.82 41.96
C GLU A 608 4.56 -49.84 41.45
N ALA A 609 4.19 -48.93 40.55
CA ALA A 609 5.06 -47.86 40.06
C ALA A 609 5.53 -46.95 41.21
N SER A 610 4.62 -46.54 42.09
CA SER A 610 4.97 -45.75 43.28
C SER A 610 5.86 -46.52 44.25
N CYS A 611 5.59 -47.80 44.49
CA CYS A 611 6.43 -48.65 45.33
C CYS A 611 7.84 -48.83 44.74
N TYR A 612 7.96 -49.03 43.42
CA TYR A 612 9.25 -49.16 42.74
C TYR A 612 10.08 -47.88 42.87
N ARG A 613 9.46 -46.71 42.67
CA ARG A 613 10.11 -45.40 42.88
C ARG A 613 10.67 -45.25 44.29
N ALA A 614 9.93 -45.72 45.30
CA ALA A 614 10.28 -45.55 46.71
C ALA A 614 11.38 -46.52 47.21
N LYS A 615 11.74 -47.55 46.44
CA LYS A 615 12.84 -48.46 46.79
C LYS A 615 14.18 -47.74 46.67
N ARG A 616 14.82 -47.44 47.80
CA ARG A 616 16.19 -46.89 47.86
C ARG A 616 17.17 -47.81 47.17
#